data_AF-A0A930ZCY6-F1
#
_entry.id   AF-A0A930ZCY6-F1
#
_cell.length_a   1.000
_cell.length_b   1.000
_cell.length_c   1.000
_cell.angle_alpha   90.00
_cell.angle_beta   90.00
_cell.angle_gamma   90.00
#
_symmetry.space_group_name_H-M   'P 1'
#
loop_
_entity.id
_entity.type
_entity.pdbx_description
1 polymer ?
#
loop_
_entity_poly.entity_id
_entity_poly.type
_entity_poly.pdbx_seq_one_letter_code
_entity_poly.pdbx_strand_id
1 'polypeptide(L)'
;MAREAGLFDAVNGSPVEGFFILRQNGGNIPPNWIQRATASRKNRQKALAAALKAKKLDAVSLLRDWELAYRKECFYYGCALSLRWSVMGRPSFSP
;
A
#
# COMPACT_ATOMS: atom_id res chain seq x y z
N MET A 1 -15.95 0.94 10.39
CA MET A 1 -14.97 0.64 9.33
C MET A 1 -13.66 1.33 9.66
N ALA A 2 -12.53 0.62 9.65
CA ALA A 2 -11.22 1.23 9.81
C ALA A 2 -11.02 2.28 8.71
N ARG A 3 -10.57 3.49 9.06
CA ARG A 3 -10.20 4.51 8.06
C ARG A 3 -8.91 4.09 7.38
N GLU A 4 -8.71 4.48 6.13
CA GLU A 4 -7.53 4.21 5.30
C GLU A 4 -6.23 4.24 6.12
N ALA A 5 -5.99 5.35 6.83
CA ALA A 5 -4.78 5.57 7.61
C ALA A 5 -4.56 4.56 8.76
N GLY A 6 -5.62 4.05 9.38
CA GLY A 6 -5.51 3.22 10.58
C GLY A 6 -5.15 1.76 10.28
N LEU A 7 -5.58 1.23 9.13
CA LEU A 7 -5.42 -0.21 8.87
C LEU A 7 -3.96 -0.62 8.68
N PHE A 8 -3.19 0.14 7.90
CA PHE A 8 -1.77 -0.15 7.67
C PHE A 8 -0.99 -0.14 8.98
N ASP A 9 -1.19 0.90 9.80
CA ASP A 9 -0.45 1.06 11.05
C ASP A 9 -0.87 -0.01 12.08
N ALA A 10 -2.15 -0.41 12.12
CA ALA A 10 -2.67 -1.43 13.03
C ALA A 10 -2.07 -2.83 12.82
N VAL A 11 -1.63 -3.15 11.60
CA VAL A 11 -1.03 -4.45 11.26
C VAL A 11 0.45 -4.34 10.88
N ASN A 12 1.07 -3.20 11.23
CA ASN A 12 2.47 -2.91 10.90
C ASN A 12 2.81 -3.14 9.41
N GLY A 13 1.85 -2.86 8.53
CA GLY A 13 1.95 -3.04 7.09
C GLY A 13 1.90 -4.48 6.58
N SER A 14 1.52 -5.48 7.41
CA SER A 14 1.31 -6.87 7.01
C SER A 14 0.03 -7.04 6.17
N PRO A 15 0.10 -7.31 4.85
CA PRO A 15 -1.09 -7.47 4.02
C PRO A 15 -1.90 -8.73 4.38
N VAL A 16 -1.24 -9.75 4.93
CA VAL A 16 -1.86 -10.99 5.38
C VAL A 16 -2.77 -10.73 6.58
N GLU A 17 -2.26 -10.06 7.60
CA GLU A 17 -3.05 -9.68 8.77
C GLU A 17 -4.16 -8.69 8.39
N GLY A 18 -3.85 -7.71 7.53
CA GLY A 18 -4.84 -6.79 6.98
C GLY A 18 -5.99 -7.51 6.27
N PHE A 19 -5.69 -8.51 5.46
CA PHE A 19 -6.70 -9.38 4.83
C PHE A 19 -7.58 -10.09 5.85
N PHE A 20 -7.01 -10.70 6.89
CA PHE A 20 -7.80 -11.40 7.92
C PHE A 20 -8.71 -10.43 8.69
N ILE A 21 -8.22 -9.25 9.07
CA ILE A 21 -9.03 -8.22 9.73
C ILE A 21 -10.20 -7.78 8.85
N LEU A 22 -9.95 -7.55 7.55
CA LEU A 22 -11.00 -7.16 6.61
C LEU A 22 -12.03 -8.27 6.45
N ARG A 23 -11.59 -9.52 6.31
CA ARG A 23 -12.47 -10.68 6.17
C ARG A 23 -13.36 -10.91 7.39
N GLN A 24 -12.79 -10.85 8.60
CA GLN A 24 -13.52 -11.02 9.86
C GLN A 24 -14.59 -9.94 10.06
N ASN A 25 -14.30 -8.70 9.65
CA ASN A 25 -15.19 -7.56 9.85
C ASN A 25 -16.12 -7.28 8.65
N GLY A 26 -16.12 -8.12 7.62
CA GLY A 26 -16.89 -7.87 6.39
C GLY A 26 -16.47 -6.60 5.63
N GLY A 27 -15.22 -6.17 5.80
CA GLY A 27 -14.65 -4.98 5.16
C GLY A 27 -14.09 -5.24 3.76
N ASN A 28 -13.91 -4.16 3.00
CA ASN A 28 -13.25 -4.17 1.69
C ASN A 28 -12.17 -3.08 1.63
N ILE A 29 -11.30 -3.11 0.62
CA ILE A 29 -10.42 -2.01 0.24
C ILE A 29 -11.09 -1.18 -0.87
N PRO A 30 -11.50 0.06 -0.58
CA PRO A 30 -12.02 0.97 -1.61
C PRO A 30 -10.96 1.33 -2.67
N PRO A 31 -11.32 1.44 -3.97
CA PRO A 31 -10.38 1.83 -5.02
C PRO A 31 -9.69 3.18 -4.78
N ASN A 32 -10.38 4.13 -4.12
CA ASN A 32 -9.81 5.44 -3.83
C ASN A 32 -8.65 5.38 -2.82
N TRP A 33 -8.58 4.37 -1.93
CA TRP A 33 -7.44 4.20 -1.01
C TRP A 33 -6.16 3.86 -1.78
N ILE A 34 -6.28 2.95 -2.76
CA ILE A 34 -5.17 2.60 -3.64
C ILE A 34 -4.75 3.82 -4.46
N GLN A 35 -5.71 4.53 -5.07
CA GLN A 35 -5.41 5.74 -5.85
C GLN A 35 -4.70 6.82 -5.00
N ARG A 36 -5.15 7.03 -3.76
CA ARG A 36 -4.52 7.98 -2.83
C ARG A 36 -3.13 7.54 -2.40
N ALA A 37 -2.92 6.25 -2.12
CA ALA A 37 -1.59 5.72 -1.81
C ALA A 37 -0.63 5.87 -2.99
N THR A 38 -1.07 5.54 -4.21
CA THR A 38 -0.30 5.75 -5.45
C THR A 38 0.02 7.23 -5.68
N ALA A 39 -0.95 8.13 -5.51
CA ALA A 39 -0.72 9.57 -5.64
C ALA A 39 0.29 10.07 -4.59
N SER A 40 0.16 9.62 -3.35
CA SER A 40 1.06 9.93 -2.23
C SER A 40 2.51 9.52 -2.52
N ARG A 41 2.72 8.30 -3.05
CA ARG A 41 4.04 7.84 -3.49
C ARG A 41 4.57 8.67 -4.66
N LYS A 42 3.77 8.88 -5.71
CA LYS A 42 4.19 9.62 -6.91
C LYS A 42 4.60 11.07 -6.58
N ASN A 43 3.91 11.72 -5.65
CA ASN A 43 4.27 13.06 -5.20
C ASN A 43 5.67 13.09 -4.54
N ARG A 44 5.97 12.12 -3.67
CA ARG A 44 7.29 11.97 -3.05
C ARG A 44 8.37 11.56 -4.05
N GLN A 45 8.02 10.75 -5.04
CA GLN A 45 8.95 10.29 -6.08
C GLN A 45 9.56 11.47 -6.84
N LYS A 46 8.76 12.49 -7.15
CA LYS A 46 9.25 13.71 -7.83
C LYS A 46 10.28 14.45 -6.98
N ALA A 47 10.00 14.65 -5.70
CA ALA A 47 10.92 15.32 -4.77
C ALA A 47 12.21 14.53 -4.57
N LEU A 48 12.10 13.20 -4.37
CA LEU A 48 13.24 12.31 -4.23
C LEU A 48 14.11 12.30 -5.49
N ALA A 49 13.52 12.18 -6.68
CA ALA A 49 14.27 12.18 -7.93
C ALA A 49 15.07 13.48 -8.13
N ALA A 50 14.47 14.62 -7.79
CA ALA A 50 15.16 15.92 -7.83
C ALA A 50 16.33 15.98 -6.83
N ALA A 51 16.14 15.51 -5.60
CA ALA A 51 17.19 15.49 -4.57
C ALA A 51 18.35 14.55 -4.91
N LEU A 52 18.05 13.34 -5.40
CA LEU A 52 19.06 12.37 -5.84
C LEU A 52 19.88 12.91 -7.01
N LYS A 53 19.24 13.55 -7.99
CA LYS A 53 19.94 14.18 -9.13
C LYS A 53 20.88 15.30 -8.68
N ALA A 54 20.52 16.03 -7.63
CA ALA A 54 21.33 17.08 -7.02
C ALA A 54 22.43 16.56 -6.07
N LYS A 55 22.60 15.23 -5.93
CA LYS A 55 23.57 14.57 -5.02
C LYS A 55 23.49 15.06 -3.57
N LYS A 56 22.29 15.42 -3.11
CA LYS A 56 22.10 15.88 -1.73
C LYS A 56 22.16 14.70 -0.76
N LEU A 57 22.95 14.85 0.31
CA LEU A 57 23.04 13.88 1.41
C LEU A 57 21.75 13.84 2.27
N ASP A 58 20.91 14.88 2.17
CA ASP A 58 19.58 14.94 2.81
C ASP A 58 18.54 14.00 2.16
N ALA A 59 18.87 13.37 1.03
CA ALA A 59 17.94 12.52 0.28
C ALA A 59 17.54 11.24 1.05
N VAL A 60 18.23 10.89 2.14
CA VAL A 60 17.90 9.71 2.97
C VAL A 60 16.52 9.84 3.62
N SER A 61 16.15 11.03 4.10
CA SER A 61 14.80 11.25 4.68
C SER A 61 13.73 11.15 3.61
N LEU A 62 13.94 11.78 2.45
CA LEU A 62 13.05 11.68 1.29
C LEU A 62 12.92 10.23 0.79
N LEU A 63 13.99 9.46 0.85
CA LEU A 63 14.01 8.05 0.46
C LEU A 63 13.16 7.22 1.42
N ARG A 64 13.33 7.41 2.74
CA ARG A 64 12.52 6.74 3.76
C ARG A 64 11.03 7.09 3.65
N ASP A 65 10.72 8.36 3.40
CA ASP A 65 9.34 8.80 3.20
C ASP A 65 8.71 8.19 1.94
N TRP A 66 9.48 8.12 0.86
CA TRP A 66 9.04 7.48 -0.37
C TRP A 66 8.84 5.96 -0.17
N GLU A 67 9.76 5.31 0.52
CA GLU A 67 9.70 3.88 0.83
C GLU A 67 8.46 3.56 1.68
N LEU A 68 8.17 4.36 2.71
CA LEU A 68 6.97 4.21 3.51
C LEU A 68 5.69 4.36 2.67
N ALA A 69 5.64 5.35 1.78
CA ALA A 69 4.51 5.55 0.89
C ALA A 69 4.35 4.37 -0.10
N TYR A 70 5.45 3.82 -0.60
CA TYR A 70 5.45 2.63 -1.44
C TYR A 70 4.95 1.40 -0.69
N ARG A 71 5.43 1.16 0.54
CA ARG A 71 4.93 0.07 1.41
C ARG A 71 3.43 0.18 1.66
N LYS A 72 2.90 1.38 1.90
CA LYS A 72 1.46 1.62 2.06
C LYS A 72 0.68 1.27 0.80
N GLU A 73 1.16 1.67 -0.39
CA GLU A 73 0.54 1.30 -1.67
C GLU A 73 0.52 -0.22 -1.88
N CYS A 74 1.67 -0.89 -1.71
CA CYS A 74 1.76 -2.35 -1.83
C CYS A 74 0.83 -3.07 -0.85
N PHE A 75 0.70 -2.55 0.37
CA PHE A 75 -0.19 -3.09 1.38
C PHE A 75 -1.67 -3.09 0.94
N TYR A 76 -2.19 -1.94 0.47
CA TYR A 76 -3.58 -1.87 0.03
C TYR A 76 -3.83 -2.70 -1.23
N TYR A 77 -2.90 -2.71 -2.18
CA TYR A 77 -2.97 -3.59 -3.34
C TYR A 77 -3.01 -5.06 -2.95
N GLY A 78 -2.12 -5.49 -2.04
CA GLY A 78 -2.07 -6.86 -1.54
C GLY A 78 -3.38 -7.27 -0.89
N CYS A 79 -3.91 -6.44 0.03
CA CYS A 79 -5.20 -6.70 0.67
C CYS A 79 -6.35 -6.82 -0.34
N ALA A 80 -6.42 -5.90 -1.32
CA ALA A 80 -7.46 -5.90 -2.35
C ALA A 80 -7.40 -7.16 -3.23
N LEU A 81 -6.19 -7.57 -3.64
CA LEU A 81 -5.99 -8.80 -4.42
C LEU A 81 -6.36 -10.05 -3.62
N SER A 82 -5.93 -10.15 -2.36
CA SER A 82 -6.27 -11.27 -1.48
C SER A 82 -7.77 -11.38 -1.25
N LEU A 83 -8.47 -10.27 -1.00
CA LEU A 83 -9.93 -10.24 -0.88
C LEU A 83 -10.61 -10.69 -2.17
N ARG A 84 -10.16 -10.16 -3.32
CA ARG A 84 -10.70 -10.51 -4.62
C ARG A 84 -10.54 -12.01 -4.92
N TRP A 85 -9.36 -12.57 -4.66
CA TRP A 85 -9.10 -14.01 -4.83
C TRP A 85 -9.91 -14.87 -3.85
N SER A 86 -10.13 -14.39 -2.63
CA SER A 86 -10.97 -15.10 -1.66
C SER A 86 -12.44 -15.19 -2.10
N VAL A 87 -12.92 -14.26 -2.93
CA VAL A 87 -14.31 -14.26 -3.45
C VAL A 87 -14.42 -15.05 -4.76
N MET A 88 -13.45 -14.92 -5.67
CA MET A 88 -13.48 -15.57 -6.99
C MET A 88 -13.16 -17.07 -6.93
N GLY A 89 -12.60 -17.58 -5.83
CA GLY A 89 -12.00 -18.92 -5.79
C GLY A 89 -10.65 -18.97 -6.50
N ARG A 90 -9.89 -20.06 -6.30
CA ARG A 90 -8.53 -20.24 -6.86
C ARG A 90 -8.55 -19.90 -8.37
N PRO A 91 -7.74 -18.94 -8.86
CA PRO A 91 -7.56 -18.80 -10.29
C PRO A 91 -6.97 -20.12 -10.79
N SER A 92 -7.62 -20.76 -11.76
CA SER A 92 -6.99 -21.83 -12.53
C SER A 92 -5.83 -21.20 -13.29
N PHE A 93 -4.65 -21.20 -12.69
CA PHE A 93 -3.41 -21.02 -13.42
C PHE A 93 -3.20 -22.32 -14.20
N SER A 94 -3.72 -22.34 -15.43
CA SER A 94 -3.23 -23.30 -16.42
C SER A 94 -1.79 -22.90 -16.77
N PRO A 95 -0.84 -23.84 -16.74
CA PRO A 95 0.55 -23.59 -17.10
C PRO A 95 0.71 -23.12 -18.55
#